data_AF-A0A3E0PHY8-F1
#
_entry.id   AF-A0A3E0PHY8-F1
#
_cell.length_a   1.000
_cell.length_b   1.000
_cell.length_c   1.000
_cell.angle_alpha   90.00
_cell.angle_beta   90.00
_cell.angle_gamma   90.00
#
_symmetry.space_group_name_H-M   'P 1'
#
loop_
_entity.id
_entity.type
_entity.pdbx_description
1 polymer ?
#
loop_
_entity_poly.entity_id
_entity_poly.type
_entity_poly.pdbx_seq_one_letter_code
_entity_poly.pdbx_strand_id
1 'polypeptide(L)'
;MKKNKYLLLLSSVGVFALLVYAAVSENFLKEWHTIQSQARTTEGPIDVRLRQIVNPSLGTTDRCVTCHLGMSPGETIVSDLRAASAHPPVVHSPAEMGCTTCHGGQGLATERLDAHGDVEFWPEPMLPARFAYASCGTCHVPLEVPNSERFELAGRTFERLDCYSCHRLDGRGGTLRTSPSTGMEGPDLSQTGIRGFDSGWYQGHIAKSEESGSELWAKSFREISEPDQELLNTFLSLQMGAPRLIEAKATYNSVGCAGCHVTGNFGGEIGVDLSRVGEKDPNRLNYSAIEGDHSLSNWVAQHFRLPLSTVEGSQMPDLALSDDQIDLLTFYMLSLRRRSVPDIWLPKDRVRSMRFGVREFSSDPETIYKAVCSACHGANGGGMRYPGLAPYPSITSREFLELASDEFIAATITKGRPGRAMLAWGERENGLTAEEVGALVAYIRALGNGVDFIPDARPRHWAARDPRNGETIYRANCAGCHGALGEGGEGPALKNAAFMDAATDTFLFETIAQGRSGTIMEGFKTPSPVRQALTDSEIESLVTYLRSLSASGKDFGK
;
A
#
# COMPACT_ATOMS: atom_id res chain seq x y z
N MET A 1 58.87 -45.10 -8.12
CA MET A 1 58.82 -44.26 -9.35
C MET A 1 57.75 -44.67 -10.38
N LYS A 2 57.55 -45.96 -10.73
CA LYS A 2 56.54 -46.35 -11.74
C LYS A 2 55.07 -46.11 -11.31
N LYS A 3 54.72 -46.38 -10.04
CA LYS A 3 53.36 -46.17 -9.51
C LYS A 3 52.88 -44.73 -9.66
N ASN A 4 53.73 -43.74 -9.36
CA ASN A 4 53.39 -42.32 -9.50
C ASN A 4 53.14 -41.92 -10.96
N LYS A 5 53.83 -42.52 -11.94
CA LYS A 5 53.58 -42.27 -13.37
C LYS A 5 52.21 -42.79 -13.82
N TYR A 6 51.82 -43.99 -13.38
CA TYR A 6 50.49 -44.53 -13.68
C TYR A 6 49.38 -43.75 -12.97
N LEU A 7 49.62 -43.31 -11.73
CA LEU A 7 48.65 -42.50 -10.99
C LEU A 7 48.44 -41.14 -11.66
N LEU A 8 49.51 -40.49 -12.11
CA LEU A 8 49.45 -39.23 -12.83
C LEU A 8 48.75 -39.39 -14.20
N LEU A 9 49.08 -40.44 -14.95
CA LEU A 9 48.41 -40.76 -16.21
C LEU A 9 46.90 -41.01 -16.02
N LEU A 10 46.52 -41.84 -15.04
CA LEU A 10 45.12 -42.12 -14.75
C LEU A 10 44.38 -40.87 -14.29
N SER A 11 45.00 -40.02 -13.46
CA SER A 11 44.39 -38.74 -13.07
C SER A 11 44.24 -37.79 -14.25
N SER A 12 45.22 -37.71 -15.17
CA SER A 12 45.14 -36.86 -16.36
C SER A 12 44.08 -37.36 -17.35
N VAL A 13 43.98 -38.68 -17.55
CA VAL A 13 42.91 -39.28 -18.36
C VAL A 13 41.54 -39.04 -17.71
N GLY A 14 41.44 -39.17 -16.38
CA GLY A 14 40.22 -38.87 -15.64
C GLY A 14 39.78 -37.41 -15.78
N VAL A 15 40.70 -36.46 -15.63
CA VAL A 15 40.42 -35.03 -15.84
C VAL A 15 40.04 -34.77 -17.30
N PHE A 16 40.73 -35.36 -18.27
CA PHE A 16 40.39 -35.20 -19.68
C PHE A 16 38.98 -35.74 -19.98
N ALA A 17 38.63 -36.92 -19.46
CA ALA A 17 37.31 -37.50 -19.60
C ALA A 17 36.22 -36.61 -18.97
N LEU A 18 36.50 -36.02 -17.80
CA LEU A 18 35.61 -35.05 -17.15
C LEU A 18 35.43 -33.78 -17.98
N LEU A 19 36.50 -33.25 -18.57
CA LEU A 19 36.42 -32.07 -19.45
C LEU A 19 35.66 -32.37 -20.73
N VAL A 20 35.86 -33.55 -21.34
CA VAL A 20 35.09 -34.00 -22.51
C VAL A 20 33.61 -34.15 -22.14
N TYR A 21 33.33 -34.79 -21.00
CA TYR A 21 31.96 -34.93 -20.51
C TYR A 21 31.31 -33.57 -20.24
N ALA A 22 32.01 -32.64 -19.58
CA ALA A 22 31.53 -31.29 -19.33
C ALA A 22 31.25 -30.54 -20.64
N ALA A 23 32.18 -30.59 -21.60
CA ALA A 23 31.99 -29.98 -22.91
C ALA A 23 30.79 -30.58 -23.67
N VAL A 24 30.61 -31.91 -23.63
CA VAL A 24 29.44 -32.55 -24.25
C VAL A 24 28.16 -32.16 -23.53
N SER A 25 28.18 -32.18 -22.20
CA SER A 25 27.04 -31.85 -21.36
C SER A 25 26.59 -30.41 -21.53
N GLU A 26 27.52 -29.47 -21.68
CA GLU A 26 27.23 -28.05 -21.86
C GLU A 26 26.75 -27.69 -23.26
N ASN A 27 27.26 -28.37 -24.30
CA ASN A 27 26.98 -28.00 -25.69
C ASN A 27 25.91 -28.85 -26.38
N PHE A 28 25.50 -29.99 -25.81
CA PHE A 28 24.56 -30.91 -26.47
C PHE A 28 23.48 -31.49 -25.56
N LEU A 29 23.72 -31.60 -24.25
CA LEU A 29 22.80 -32.28 -23.34
C LEU A 29 21.91 -31.32 -22.53
N LYS A 30 22.05 -30.01 -22.73
CA LYS A 30 21.24 -28.99 -22.04
C LYS A 30 19.77 -29.08 -22.45
N GLU A 31 18.86 -28.81 -21.52
CA GLU A 31 17.41 -29.01 -21.72
C GLU A 31 16.87 -28.25 -22.93
N TRP A 32 17.38 -27.03 -23.16
CA TRP A 32 16.93 -26.15 -24.22
C TRP A 32 17.17 -26.70 -25.64
N HIS A 33 18.19 -27.54 -25.86
CA HIS A 33 18.40 -28.20 -27.15
C HIS A 33 17.22 -29.10 -27.51
N THR A 34 16.75 -29.86 -26.53
CA THR A 34 15.60 -30.77 -26.71
C THR A 34 14.36 -29.96 -27.07
N ILE A 35 14.08 -28.88 -26.33
CA ILE A 35 12.93 -28.00 -26.57
C ILE A 35 12.97 -27.42 -28.00
N GLN A 36 14.12 -26.88 -28.42
CA GLN A 36 14.25 -26.27 -29.74
C GLN A 36 14.18 -27.29 -30.89
N SER A 37 14.74 -28.50 -30.72
CA SER A 37 14.70 -29.54 -31.75
C SER A 37 13.28 -29.99 -32.12
N GLN A 38 12.37 -29.90 -31.15
CA GLN A 38 10.95 -30.25 -31.30
C GLN A 38 10.12 -29.09 -31.87
N ALA A 39 10.64 -27.87 -31.83
CA ALA A 39 9.90 -26.69 -32.27
C ALA A 39 9.85 -26.57 -33.80
N ARG A 40 8.71 -26.08 -34.29
CA ARG A 40 8.42 -25.87 -35.71
C ARG A 40 7.72 -24.53 -35.91
N THR A 41 8.08 -23.80 -36.95
CA THR A 41 7.32 -22.67 -37.51
C THR A 41 6.47 -23.16 -38.69
N THR A 42 5.70 -22.25 -39.30
CA THR A 42 5.02 -22.50 -40.57
C THR A 42 5.98 -22.82 -41.72
N GLU A 43 7.25 -22.43 -41.61
CA GLU A 43 8.28 -22.61 -42.63
C GLU A 43 9.15 -23.86 -42.41
N GLY A 44 9.07 -24.49 -41.22
CA GLY A 44 9.79 -25.72 -40.91
C GLY A 44 10.43 -25.76 -39.52
N PRO A 45 11.43 -26.62 -39.30
CA PRO A 45 12.24 -26.65 -38.07
C PRO A 45 12.94 -25.32 -37.82
N ILE A 46 13.01 -24.90 -36.55
CA ILE A 46 13.78 -23.73 -36.17
C ILE A 46 15.28 -24.04 -36.07
N ASP A 47 16.09 -22.99 -36.16
CA ASP A 47 17.53 -23.07 -35.87
C ASP A 47 17.77 -23.31 -34.37
N VAL A 48 18.59 -24.31 -34.05
CA VAL A 48 18.91 -24.69 -32.67
C VAL A 48 20.13 -23.89 -32.21
N ARG A 49 19.90 -22.84 -31.42
CA ARG A 49 20.93 -21.95 -30.92
C ARG A 49 20.49 -21.25 -29.64
N LEU A 50 21.48 -20.75 -28.90
CA LEU A 50 21.22 -19.84 -27.80
C LEU A 50 20.60 -18.53 -28.32
N ARG A 51 19.48 -18.13 -27.74
CA ARG A 51 18.77 -16.89 -28.07
C ARG A 51 18.86 -15.93 -26.88
N GLN A 52 19.05 -14.65 -27.14
CA GLN A 52 19.23 -13.67 -26.08
C GLN A 52 18.59 -12.33 -26.45
N ILE A 53 17.85 -11.76 -25.50
CA ILE A 53 17.39 -10.37 -25.52
C ILE A 53 18.39 -9.55 -24.70
N VAL A 54 18.85 -8.43 -25.26
CA VAL A 54 19.78 -7.52 -24.59
C VAL A 54 19.21 -6.11 -24.66
N ASN A 55 18.94 -5.53 -23.50
CA ASN A 55 18.59 -4.11 -23.37
C ASN A 55 19.60 -3.43 -22.46
N PRO A 56 20.62 -2.75 -23.03
CA PRO A 56 21.64 -2.05 -22.25
C PRO A 56 21.07 -0.93 -21.39
N SER A 57 20.00 -0.26 -21.84
CA SER A 57 19.38 0.85 -21.12
C SER A 57 18.70 0.42 -19.82
N LEU A 58 18.17 -0.80 -19.78
CA LEU A 58 17.58 -1.39 -18.57
C LEU A 58 18.59 -2.27 -17.80
N GLY A 59 19.78 -2.50 -18.36
CA GLY A 59 20.75 -3.45 -17.81
C GLY A 59 20.26 -4.90 -17.85
N THR A 60 19.38 -5.24 -18.79
CA THR A 60 18.74 -6.56 -18.87
C THR A 60 19.42 -7.41 -19.95
N THR A 61 19.71 -8.67 -19.62
CA THR A 61 20.18 -9.70 -20.55
C THR A 61 19.49 -11.01 -20.25
N ASP A 62 18.59 -11.43 -21.13
CA ASP A 62 17.71 -12.58 -20.92
C ASP A 62 17.83 -13.63 -22.01
N ARG A 63 18.02 -14.87 -21.60
CA ARG A 63 18.06 -16.07 -22.45
C ARG A 63 16.80 -16.91 -22.33
N CYS A 64 15.78 -16.42 -21.62
CA CYS A 64 14.49 -17.09 -21.45
C CYS A 64 13.88 -17.52 -22.79
N VAL A 65 14.04 -16.69 -23.83
CA VAL A 65 13.60 -16.96 -25.21
C VAL A 65 14.31 -18.14 -25.89
N THR A 66 15.38 -18.68 -25.29
CA THR A 66 16.01 -19.93 -25.74
C THR A 66 15.05 -21.11 -25.53
N CYS A 67 14.33 -21.14 -24.42
CA CYS A 67 13.31 -22.17 -24.14
C CYS A 67 11.91 -21.66 -24.51
N HIS A 68 11.62 -20.39 -24.26
CA HIS A 68 10.35 -19.74 -24.50
C HIS A 68 10.25 -19.14 -25.90
N LEU A 69 10.30 -20.02 -26.90
CA LEU A 69 10.49 -19.66 -28.31
C LEU A 69 9.36 -18.82 -28.89
N GLY A 70 8.11 -19.05 -28.48
CA GLY A 70 6.96 -18.24 -28.92
C GLY A 70 6.98 -16.79 -28.40
N MET A 71 7.95 -16.44 -27.56
CA MET A 71 8.18 -15.07 -27.07
C MET A 71 9.35 -14.39 -27.80
N SER A 72 10.04 -15.10 -28.70
CA SER A 72 11.09 -14.51 -29.52
C SER A 72 10.48 -13.54 -30.55
N PRO A 73 11.08 -12.34 -30.74
CA PRO A 73 10.59 -11.42 -31.75
C PRO A 73 10.62 -12.07 -33.15
N GLY A 74 9.45 -12.11 -33.80
CA GLY A 74 9.30 -12.58 -35.18
C GLY A 74 9.25 -14.09 -35.39
N GLU A 75 9.32 -14.91 -34.32
CA GLU A 75 9.24 -16.38 -34.42
C GLU A 75 7.90 -16.90 -33.85
N THR A 76 6.98 -17.32 -34.73
CA THR A 76 5.72 -17.97 -34.32
C THR A 76 5.87 -19.48 -34.33
N ILE A 77 5.73 -20.11 -33.17
CA ILE A 77 5.84 -21.57 -33.03
C ILE A 77 4.46 -22.21 -33.16
N VAL A 78 4.34 -23.19 -34.07
CA VAL A 78 3.08 -23.92 -34.36
C VAL A 78 3.05 -25.33 -33.78
N SER A 79 4.20 -25.85 -33.34
CA SER A 79 4.29 -27.13 -32.63
C SER A 79 3.65 -27.06 -31.24
N ASP A 80 3.03 -28.15 -30.79
CA ASP A 80 2.39 -28.26 -29.48
C ASP A 80 3.42 -28.35 -28.34
N LEU A 81 4.02 -27.22 -28.01
CA LEU A 81 5.00 -27.06 -26.95
C LEU A 81 4.54 -25.96 -26.00
N ARG A 82 4.14 -26.34 -24.78
CA ARG A 82 3.72 -25.38 -23.76
C ARG A 82 4.76 -24.29 -23.50
N ALA A 83 6.04 -24.64 -23.47
CA ALA A 83 7.12 -23.67 -23.27
C ALA A 83 7.20 -22.63 -24.41
N ALA A 84 6.79 -23.01 -25.63
CA ALA A 84 6.82 -22.16 -26.81
C ALA A 84 5.49 -21.42 -27.06
N SER A 85 4.59 -21.38 -26.08
CA SER A 85 3.37 -20.58 -26.18
C SER A 85 3.70 -19.09 -26.32
N ALA A 86 2.92 -18.40 -27.15
CA ALA A 86 3.05 -16.96 -27.32
C ALA A 86 2.72 -16.23 -26.01
N HIS A 87 3.43 -15.11 -25.78
CA HIS A 87 3.14 -14.27 -24.63
C HIS A 87 1.76 -13.61 -24.81
N PRO A 88 0.92 -13.52 -23.75
CA PRO A 88 -0.29 -12.72 -23.80
C PRO A 88 0.00 -11.26 -24.18
N PRO A 89 -0.90 -10.53 -24.84
CA PRO A 89 -0.70 -9.11 -25.09
C PRO A 89 -0.45 -8.36 -23.77
N VAL A 90 0.64 -7.60 -23.72
CA VAL A 90 1.03 -6.77 -22.57
C VAL A 90 1.41 -5.38 -23.04
N VAL A 91 1.46 -4.44 -22.08
CA VAL A 91 1.69 -3.01 -22.35
C VAL A 91 3.11 -2.69 -22.82
N HIS A 92 4.04 -3.64 -22.68
CA HIS A 92 5.42 -3.53 -23.15
C HIS A 92 5.82 -4.74 -23.98
N SER A 93 6.66 -4.55 -24.99
CA SER A 93 7.21 -5.65 -25.78
C SER A 93 8.21 -6.47 -24.94
N PRO A 94 8.01 -7.79 -24.77
CA PRO A 94 9.01 -8.63 -24.10
C PRO A 94 10.37 -8.62 -24.81
N ALA A 95 10.36 -8.47 -26.14
CA ALA A 95 11.57 -8.39 -26.96
C ALA A 95 12.41 -7.14 -26.68
N GLU A 96 11.80 -6.07 -26.18
CA GLU A 96 12.48 -4.83 -25.83
C GLU A 96 12.82 -4.78 -24.34
N MET A 97 11.91 -5.21 -23.46
CA MET A 97 12.09 -5.09 -22.01
C MET A 97 12.93 -6.21 -21.40
N GLY A 98 12.97 -7.37 -22.05
CA GLY A 98 13.39 -8.63 -21.44
C GLY A 98 12.30 -9.24 -20.54
N CYS A 99 12.46 -10.52 -20.23
CA CYS A 99 11.58 -11.31 -19.39
C CYS A 99 11.79 -11.04 -17.91
N THR A 100 13.04 -10.93 -17.45
CA THR A 100 13.36 -10.80 -16.01
C THR A 100 12.96 -9.44 -15.45
N THR A 101 12.88 -8.41 -16.30
CA THR A 101 12.35 -7.09 -15.92
C THR A 101 10.93 -7.17 -15.37
N CYS A 102 10.09 -8.06 -15.92
CA CYS A 102 8.70 -8.24 -15.50
C CYS A 102 8.53 -9.46 -14.57
N HIS A 103 9.31 -10.51 -14.74
CA HIS A 103 9.07 -11.76 -14.02
C HIS A 103 10.07 -12.02 -12.89
N GLY A 104 11.20 -11.32 -12.80
CA GLY A 104 12.34 -11.74 -11.98
C GLY A 104 13.04 -12.98 -12.56
N GLY A 105 13.83 -13.67 -11.74
CA GLY A 105 14.61 -14.85 -12.16
C GLY A 105 16.02 -14.52 -12.65
N GLN A 106 16.68 -15.50 -13.26
CA GLN A 106 18.06 -15.42 -13.76
C GLN A 106 18.09 -15.36 -15.28
N GLY A 107 18.26 -14.15 -15.81
CA GLY A 107 18.25 -13.92 -17.25
C GLY A 107 19.36 -14.65 -18.01
N LEU A 108 20.51 -14.85 -17.38
CA LEU A 108 21.69 -15.46 -18.02
C LEU A 108 21.68 -16.99 -17.99
N ALA A 109 20.83 -17.60 -17.17
CA ALA A 109 20.75 -19.04 -17.03
C ALA A 109 20.17 -19.68 -18.29
N THR A 110 20.61 -20.91 -18.56
CA THR A 110 20.18 -21.70 -19.72
C THR A 110 19.44 -22.98 -19.33
N GLU A 111 19.28 -23.20 -18.03
CA GLU A 111 18.61 -24.36 -17.44
C GLU A 111 17.42 -23.87 -16.63
N ARG A 112 16.36 -24.68 -16.57
CA ARG A 112 15.09 -24.28 -15.96
C ARG A 112 15.24 -23.88 -14.49
N LEU A 113 15.93 -24.71 -13.70
CA LEU A 113 16.06 -24.52 -12.25
C LEU A 113 16.79 -23.20 -11.93
N ASP A 114 17.89 -22.95 -12.63
CA ASP A 114 18.67 -21.72 -12.48
C ASP A 114 17.87 -20.51 -12.99
N ALA A 115 17.26 -20.59 -14.18
CA ALA A 115 16.52 -19.49 -14.80
C ALA A 115 15.34 -19.00 -13.95
N HIS A 116 14.64 -19.91 -13.29
CA HIS A 116 13.53 -19.54 -12.41
C HIS A 116 14.01 -18.99 -11.06
N GLY A 117 15.28 -19.19 -10.72
CA GLY A 117 15.91 -18.60 -9.54
C GLY A 117 15.60 -19.32 -8.23
N ASP A 118 15.13 -20.57 -8.29
CA ASP A 118 14.84 -21.43 -7.12
C ASP A 118 16.13 -22.08 -6.54
N VAL A 119 17.29 -21.50 -6.81
CA VAL A 119 18.61 -22.00 -6.40
C VAL A 119 19.15 -21.23 -5.22
N GLU A 120 19.96 -21.91 -4.42
CA GLU A 120 20.60 -21.32 -3.24
C GLU A 120 21.43 -20.09 -3.64
N PHE A 121 21.40 -19.06 -2.79
CA PHE A 121 22.11 -17.79 -2.97
C PHE A 121 21.61 -16.88 -4.10
N TRP A 122 20.48 -17.20 -4.74
CA TRP A 122 19.84 -16.27 -5.66
C TRP A 122 18.75 -15.43 -4.96
N PRO A 123 18.91 -14.09 -4.86
CA PRO A 123 18.00 -13.25 -4.09
C PRO A 123 16.73 -12.83 -4.86
N GLU A 124 16.67 -13.03 -6.18
CA GLU A 124 15.58 -12.55 -7.04
C GLU A 124 14.93 -13.68 -7.86
N PRO A 125 14.27 -14.67 -7.23
CA PRO A 125 13.55 -15.70 -7.97
C PRO A 125 12.42 -15.12 -8.83
N MET A 126 11.92 -15.91 -9.77
CA MET A 126 10.75 -15.55 -10.54
C MET A 126 9.53 -15.36 -9.64
N LEU A 127 8.74 -14.34 -9.92
CA LEU A 127 7.45 -14.14 -9.27
C LEU A 127 6.51 -15.30 -9.64
N PRO A 128 5.79 -15.87 -8.67
CA PRO A 128 4.75 -16.85 -8.95
C PRO A 128 3.76 -16.32 -9.98
N ALA A 129 3.27 -17.17 -10.89
CA ALA A 129 2.45 -16.74 -12.03
C ALA A 129 1.23 -15.89 -11.62
N ARG A 130 0.59 -16.21 -10.49
CA ARG A 130 -0.54 -15.43 -9.95
C ARG A 130 -0.18 -13.99 -9.54
N PHE A 131 1.09 -13.73 -9.25
CA PHE A 131 1.65 -12.43 -8.87
C PHE A 131 2.52 -11.82 -9.97
N ALA A 132 2.49 -12.35 -11.20
CA ALA A 132 3.36 -11.89 -12.29
C ALA A 132 3.21 -10.38 -12.58
N TYR A 133 2.00 -9.82 -12.40
CA TYR A 133 1.72 -8.39 -12.58
C TYR A 133 2.17 -7.51 -11.41
N ALA A 134 2.65 -8.07 -10.29
CA ALA A 134 3.17 -7.26 -9.20
C ALA A 134 4.37 -6.42 -9.65
N SER A 135 5.17 -6.93 -10.61
CA SER A 135 6.32 -6.22 -11.16
C SER A 135 5.98 -4.90 -11.88
N CYS A 136 4.71 -4.65 -12.25
CA CYS A 136 4.29 -3.33 -12.72
C CYS A 136 4.70 -2.24 -11.72
N GLY A 137 4.61 -2.52 -10.41
CA GLY A 137 5.03 -1.62 -9.32
C GLY A 137 6.53 -1.32 -9.27
N THR A 138 7.35 -2.07 -10.03
CA THR A 138 8.80 -1.83 -10.18
C THR A 138 9.08 -0.48 -10.83
N CYS A 139 8.27 -0.12 -11.82
CA CYS A 139 8.42 1.11 -12.58
C CYS A 139 7.26 2.07 -12.31
N HIS A 140 6.03 1.55 -12.28
CA HIS A 140 4.81 2.32 -12.08
C HIS A 140 4.46 2.47 -10.60
N VAL A 141 3.68 3.50 -10.30
CA VAL A 141 3.08 3.73 -8.99
C VAL A 141 1.62 4.13 -9.17
N PRO A 142 0.66 3.38 -8.59
CA PRO A 142 -0.73 3.81 -8.57
C PRO A 142 -0.84 5.14 -7.83
N LEU A 143 -1.36 6.17 -8.51
CA LEU A 143 -1.60 7.49 -7.91
C LEU A 143 -3.05 7.65 -7.54
N GLU A 144 -3.31 8.42 -6.49
CA GLU A 144 -4.67 8.86 -6.13
C GLU A 144 -5.66 7.68 -5.97
N VAL A 145 -5.18 6.50 -5.55
CA VAL A 145 -6.03 5.32 -5.41
C VAL A 145 -6.99 5.50 -4.23
N PRO A 146 -8.31 5.38 -4.42
CA PRO A 146 -9.25 5.53 -3.33
C PRO A 146 -9.23 4.33 -2.38
N ASN A 147 -10.05 4.39 -1.34
CA ASN A 147 -10.40 3.20 -0.56
C ASN A 147 -11.19 2.18 -1.40
N SER A 148 -11.22 0.93 -0.93
CA SER A 148 -11.86 -0.22 -1.61
C SER A 148 -13.33 0.03 -1.95
N GLU A 149 -14.11 0.61 -1.04
CA GLU A 149 -15.53 0.85 -1.25
C GLU A 149 -15.79 1.84 -2.40
N ARG A 150 -15.00 2.91 -2.45
CA ARG A 150 -15.06 3.88 -3.55
C ARG A 150 -14.48 3.33 -4.85
N PHE A 151 -13.42 2.52 -4.79
CA PHE A 151 -12.86 1.80 -5.95
C PHE A 151 -13.92 0.89 -6.60
N GLU A 152 -14.59 0.06 -5.80
CA GLU A 152 -15.65 -0.81 -6.28
C GLU A 152 -16.84 -0.02 -6.83
N LEU A 153 -17.23 1.07 -6.15
CA LEU A 153 -18.32 1.92 -6.59
C LEU A 153 -18.03 2.54 -7.97
N ALA A 154 -16.79 3.00 -8.19
CA ALA A 154 -16.35 3.53 -9.47
C ALA A 154 -16.46 2.48 -10.59
N GLY A 155 -16.01 1.25 -10.35
CA GLY A 155 -16.16 0.14 -11.29
C GLY A 155 -17.62 -0.23 -11.57
N ARG A 156 -18.45 -0.31 -10.53
CA ARG A 156 -19.90 -0.57 -10.67
C ARG A 156 -20.60 0.54 -11.44
N THR A 157 -20.18 1.80 -11.31
CA THR A 157 -20.74 2.91 -12.09
C THR A 157 -20.41 2.78 -13.56
N PHE A 158 -19.17 2.41 -13.92
CA PHE A 158 -18.79 2.14 -15.30
C PHE A 158 -19.62 1.01 -15.93
N GLU A 159 -19.88 -0.06 -15.18
CA GLU A 159 -20.73 -1.16 -15.65
C GLU A 159 -22.22 -0.78 -15.72
N ARG A 160 -22.75 -0.11 -14.69
CA ARG A 160 -24.16 0.32 -14.62
C ARG A 160 -24.52 1.31 -15.71
N LEU A 161 -23.60 2.19 -16.10
CA LEU A 161 -23.78 3.15 -17.19
C LEU A 161 -23.48 2.54 -18.57
N ASP A 162 -23.25 1.22 -18.62
CA ASP A 162 -23.06 0.42 -19.82
C ASP A 162 -21.90 0.90 -20.71
N CYS A 163 -20.85 1.46 -20.09
CA CYS A 163 -19.68 1.96 -20.82
C CYS A 163 -18.96 0.83 -21.59
N TYR A 164 -19.07 -0.42 -21.11
CA TYR A 164 -18.54 -1.62 -21.78
C TYR A 164 -19.14 -1.89 -23.17
N SER A 165 -20.37 -1.42 -23.44
CA SER A 165 -20.99 -1.63 -24.76
C SER A 165 -20.19 -0.95 -25.87
N CYS A 166 -19.67 0.25 -25.61
CA CYS A 166 -18.86 1.03 -26.56
C CYS A 166 -17.35 0.81 -26.37
N HIS A 167 -16.88 0.71 -25.14
CA HIS A 167 -15.46 0.69 -24.81
C HIS A 167 -14.95 -0.69 -24.44
N ARG A 168 -13.74 -0.99 -24.90
CA ARG A 168 -12.98 -2.15 -24.42
C ARG A 168 -12.16 -1.76 -23.17
N LEU A 169 -12.12 -2.65 -22.20
CA LEU A 169 -11.32 -2.54 -20.99
C LEU A 169 -10.81 -3.93 -20.61
N ASP A 170 -9.49 -4.09 -20.55
CA ASP A 170 -8.78 -5.33 -20.18
C ASP A 170 -9.31 -6.58 -20.91
N GLY A 171 -9.62 -6.43 -22.20
CA GLY A 171 -10.15 -7.51 -23.04
C GLY A 171 -11.66 -7.76 -22.92
N ARG A 172 -12.38 -7.02 -22.07
CA ARG A 172 -13.85 -7.04 -21.93
C ARG A 172 -14.50 -5.84 -22.61
N GLY A 173 -15.71 -6.00 -23.15
CA GLY A 173 -16.48 -4.91 -23.76
C GLY A 173 -16.10 -4.63 -25.22
N GLY A 174 -16.43 -3.44 -25.71
CA GLY A 174 -16.24 -3.04 -27.10
C GLY A 174 -17.09 -3.86 -28.08
N THR A 175 -18.29 -4.24 -27.64
CA THR A 175 -19.19 -5.13 -28.40
C THR A 175 -19.88 -4.41 -29.55
N LEU A 176 -20.06 -3.08 -29.47
CA LEU A 176 -20.64 -2.27 -30.53
C LEU A 176 -19.60 -1.94 -31.60
N ARG A 177 -19.76 -2.53 -32.79
CA ARG A 177 -18.87 -2.40 -33.94
C ARG A 177 -19.50 -1.55 -35.04
N THR A 178 -19.31 -0.24 -34.96
CA THR A 178 -19.94 0.73 -35.88
C THR A 178 -18.93 1.66 -36.57
N SER A 179 -17.70 1.73 -36.05
CA SER A 179 -16.60 2.50 -36.68
C SER A 179 -15.83 1.67 -37.73
N PRO A 180 -15.64 2.18 -38.96
CA PRO A 180 -14.83 1.51 -39.99
C PRO A 180 -13.33 1.42 -39.67
N SER A 181 -12.80 2.29 -38.81
CA SER A 181 -11.36 2.41 -38.56
C SER A 181 -10.86 1.59 -37.37
N THR A 182 -11.69 1.42 -36.35
CA THR A 182 -11.35 0.72 -35.10
C THR A 182 -12.11 -0.60 -34.95
N GLY A 183 -13.15 -0.82 -35.75
CA GLY A 183 -14.05 -1.96 -35.60
C GLY A 183 -14.85 -1.94 -34.30
N MET A 184 -14.84 -0.83 -33.55
CA MET A 184 -15.56 -0.58 -32.29
C MET A 184 -15.94 0.91 -32.23
N GLU A 185 -17.05 1.27 -31.60
CA GLU A 185 -17.45 2.68 -31.48
C GLU A 185 -16.52 3.49 -30.57
N GLY A 186 -16.14 2.94 -29.41
CA GLY A 186 -15.25 3.59 -28.44
C GLY A 186 -13.80 3.11 -28.52
N PRO A 187 -12.82 3.93 -28.11
CA PRO A 187 -11.44 3.49 -27.91
C PRO A 187 -11.32 2.48 -26.75
N ASP A 188 -10.20 1.77 -26.74
CA ASP A 188 -9.77 0.96 -25.60
C ASP A 188 -9.32 1.86 -24.45
N LEU A 189 -9.91 1.67 -23.27
CA LEU A 189 -9.69 2.48 -22.07
C LEU A 189 -8.74 1.85 -21.06
N SER A 190 -8.18 0.67 -21.34
CA SER A 190 -7.39 -0.13 -20.37
C SER A 190 -6.15 0.60 -19.82
N GLN A 191 -5.72 1.68 -20.47
CA GLN A 191 -4.49 2.42 -20.14
C GLN A 191 -4.73 3.92 -19.97
N THR A 192 -5.97 4.37 -19.76
CA THR A 192 -6.29 5.80 -19.63
C THR A 192 -5.58 6.45 -18.43
N GLY A 193 -5.32 5.70 -17.36
CA GLY A 193 -4.57 6.18 -16.20
C GLY A 193 -3.10 6.48 -16.50
N ILE A 194 -2.49 5.74 -17.43
CA ILE A 194 -1.09 5.94 -17.84
C ILE A 194 -0.97 6.97 -18.97
N ARG A 195 -1.86 6.88 -19.98
CA ARG A 195 -1.81 7.73 -21.18
C ARG A 195 -2.43 9.10 -20.95
N GLY A 196 -3.28 9.23 -19.93
CA GLY A 196 -4.18 10.35 -19.75
C GLY A 196 -5.44 10.21 -20.61
N PHE A 197 -6.46 10.97 -20.24
CA PHE A 197 -7.70 11.12 -20.98
C PHE A 197 -8.15 12.58 -20.93
N ASP A 198 -9.01 12.99 -21.87
CA ASP A 198 -9.51 14.36 -21.96
C ASP A 198 -10.43 14.67 -20.77
N SER A 199 -10.16 15.72 -20.00
CA SER A 199 -11.03 16.14 -18.88
C SER A 199 -12.42 16.59 -19.33
N GLY A 200 -12.56 17.01 -20.59
CA GLY A 200 -13.82 17.35 -21.25
C GLY A 200 -14.49 16.16 -21.95
N TRP A 201 -14.06 14.91 -21.70
CA TRP A 201 -14.57 13.73 -22.41
C TRP A 201 -16.10 13.67 -22.40
N TYR A 202 -16.74 13.97 -21.27
CA TYR A 202 -18.20 13.89 -21.13
C TYR A 202 -18.92 14.90 -22.04
N GLN A 203 -18.47 16.15 -22.05
CA GLN A 203 -19.01 17.18 -22.95
C GLN A 203 -18.78 16.82 -24.42
N GLY A 204 -17.63 16.20 -24.73
CA GLY A 204 -17.38 15.65 -26.06
C GLY A 204 -18.35 14.52 -26.45
N HIS A 205 -18.81 13.71 -25.50
CA HIS A 205 -19.83 12.68 -25.77
C HIS A 205 -21.21 13.30 -25.97
N ILE A 206 -21.59 14.31 -25.18
CA ILE A 206 -22.85 15.05 -25.35
C ILE A 206 -22.90 15.70 -26.73
N ALA A 207 -21.87 16.46 -27.10
CA ALA A 207 -21.81 17.10 -28.42
C ALA A 207 -21.92 16.07 -29.55
N LYS A 208 -21.19 14.94 -29.46
CA LYS A 208 -21.33 13.85 -30.44
C LYS A 208 -22.73 13.24 -30.44
N SER A 209 -23.37 13.10 -29.28
CA SER A 209 -24.75 12.58 -29.17
C SER A 209 -25.74 13.47 -29.92
N GLU A 210 -25.58 14.79 -29.80
CA GLU A 210 -26.44 15.79 -30.44
C GLU A 210 -26.14 15.95 -31.94
N GLU A 211 -24.87 15.89 -32.33
CA GLU A 211 -24.41 16.11 -33.71
C GLU A 211 -24.46 14.85 -34.58
N SER A 212 -24.44 13.65 -33.99
CA SER A 212 -24.35 12.43 -34.79
C SER A 212 -25.61 12.21 -35.62
N GLY A 213 -25.43 11.90 -36.91
CA GLY A 213 -26.48 11.27 -37.72
C GLY A 213 -26.70 9.78 -37.36
N SER A 214 -26.02 9.27 -36.32
CA SER A 214 -26.09 7.88 -35.86
C SER A 214 -27.21 7.74 -34.84
N GLU A 215 -28.32 7.12 -35.26
CA GLU A 215 -29.44 6.80 -34.38
C GLU A 215 -29.00 5.95 -33.16
N LEU A 216 -27.99 5.09 -33.35
CA LEU A 216 -27.42 4.29 -32.27
C LEU A 216 -26.75 5.15 -31.20
N TRP A 217 -25.93 6.12 -31.60
CA TRP A 217 -25.20 6.97 -30.67
C TRP A 217 -26.17 7.89 -29.89
N ALA A 218 -27.10 8.54 -30.61
CA ALA A 218 -28.12 9.41 -30.00
C ALA A 218 -29.08 8.68 -29.04
N LYS A 219 -29.35 7.39 -29.25
CA LYS A 219 -30.20 6.57 -28.36
C LYS A 219 -29.45 5.89 -27.22
N SER A 220 -28.16 5.64 -27.40
CA SER A 220 -27.35 4.87 -26.44
C SER A 220 -26.70 5.75 -25.39
N PHE A 221 -26.42 7.02 -25.68
CA PHE A 221 -25.84 7.94 -24.71
C PHE A 221 -26.94 8.65 -23.90
N ARG A 222 -26.88 8.53 -22.57
CA ARG A 222 -27.76 9.26 -21.63
C ARG A 222 -26.94 10.25 -20.84
N GLU A 223 -27.60 11.31 -20.36
CA GLU A 223 -26.97 12.26 -19.44
C GLU A 223 -26.50 11.54 -18.16
N ILE A 224 -25.26 11.81 -17.76
CA ILE A 224 -24.61 11.23 -16.58
C ILE A 224 -24.58 12.30 -15.50
N SER A 225 -25.04 11.97 -14.29
CA SER A 225 -25.03 12.90 -13.16
C SER A 225 -23.60 13.28 -12.72
N GLU A 226 -23.41 14.46 -12.10
CA GLU A 226 -22.09 14.90 -11.63
C GLU A 226 -21.38 13.89 -10.71
N PRO A 227 -22.05 13.25 -9.72
CA PRO A 227 -21.42 12.22 -8.89
C PRO A 227 -20.96 10.99 -9.68
N ASP A 228 -21.75 10.59 -10.69
CA ASP A 228 -21.38 9.48 -11.57
C ASP A 228 -20.20 9.85 -12.45
N GLN A 229 -20.12 11.09 -12.95
CA GLN A 229 -18.97 11.59 -13.69
C GLN A 229 -17.69 11.58 -12.84
N GLU A 230 -17.77 11.95 -11.56
CA GLU A 230 -16.64 11.91 -10.62
C GLU A 230 -16.13 10.46 -10.40
N LEU A 231 -17.07 9.51 -10.24
CA LEU A 231 -16.75 8.09 -10.12
C LEU A 231 -16.14 7.53 -11.42
N LEU A 232 -16.65 7.94 -12.59
CA LEU A 232 -16.05 7.56 -13.87
C LEU A 232 -14.65 8.15 -14.05
N ASN A 233 -14.43 9.42 -13.69
CA ASN A 233 -13.11 10.02 -13.72
C ASN A 233 -12.12 9.29 -12.80
N THR A 234 -12.57 8.93 -11.61
CA THR A 234 -11.82 8.07 -10.67
C THR A 234 -11.53 6.72 -11.31
N PHE A 235 -12.51 6.08 -11.93
CA PHE A 235 -12.29 4.79 -12.59
C PHE A 235 -11.27 4.89 -13.72
N LEU A 236 -11.39 5.89 -14.60
CA LEU A 236 -10.51 6.09 -15.76
C LEU A 236 -9.07 6.42 -15.36
N SER A 237 -8.85 7.17 -14.28
CA SER A 237 -7.49 7.48 -13.79
C SER A 237 -6.76 6.25 -13.24
N LEU A 238 -7.51 5.22 -12.85
CA LEU A 238 -6.97 3.97 -12.31
C LEU A 238 -6.65 2.91 -13.38
N GLN A 239 -6.98 3.14 -14.66
CA GLN A 239 -6.76 2.15 -15.70
C GLN A 239 -5.30 2.12 -16.16
N MET A 240 -4.54 1.19 -15.59
CA MET A 240 -3.10 1.02 -15.85
C MET A 240 -2.76 -0.28 -16.61
N GLY A 241 -3.76 -1.06 -17.03
CA GLY A 241 -3.57 -2.41 -17.56
C GLY A 241 -3.14 -3.44 -16.51
N ALA A 242 -3.34 -3.13 -15.22
CA ALA A 242 -3.05 -3.99 -14.08
C ALA A 242 -4.11 -3.81 -12.97
N PRO A 243 -5.40 -4.13 -13.23
CA PRO A 243 -6.50 -3.82 -12.32
C PRO A 243 -6.33 -4.41 -10.90
N ARG A 244 -5.76 -5.63 -10.81
CA ARG A 244 -5.49 -6.28 -9.52
C ARG A 244 -4.45 -5.54 -8.67
N LEU A 245 -3.50 -4.81 -9.29
CA LEU A 245 -2.56 -3.96 -8.55
C LEU A 245 -3.28 -2.76 -7.92
N ILE A 246 -4.25 -2.18 -8.63
CA ILE A 246 -5.06 -1.09 -8.10
C ILE A 246 -5.95 -1.57 -6.96
N GLU A 247 -6.63 -2.70 -7.13
CA GLU A 247 -7.45 -3.32 -6.09
C GLU A 247 -6.64 -3.62 -4.83
N ALA A 248 -5.41 -4.14 -5.02
CA ALA A 248 -4.48 -4.38 -3.93
C ALA A 248 -4.06 -3.09 -3.21
N LYS A 249 -3.83 -2.00 -3.95
CA LYS A 249 -3.55 -0.68 -3.36
C LYS A 249 -4.78 -0.10 -2.65
N ALA A 250 -5.98 -0.26 -3.19
CA ALA A 250 -7.22 0.17 -2.56
C ALA A 250 -7.46 -0.58 -1.24
N THR A 251 -7.13 -1.89 -1.21
CA THR A 251 -7.15 -2.71 0.01
C THR A 251 -6.15 -2.21 1.04
N TYR A 252 -4.91 -1.92 0.61
CA TYR A 252 -3.89 -1.30 1.47
C TYR A 252 -4.37 0.02 2.09
N ASN A 253 -5.07 0.85 1.32
CA ASN A 253 -5.66 2.11 1.79
C ASN A 253 -6.87 1.87 2.71
N SER A 254 -7.68 0.84 2.49
CA SER A 254 -8.84 0.54 3.36
C SER A 254 -8.45 -0.02 4.72
N VAL A 255 -7.40 -0.87 4.76
CA VAL A 255 -6.90 -1.49 5.99
C VAL A 255 -6.18 -0.46 6.88
N GLY A 256 -5.66 0.62 6.29
CA GLY A 256 -4.97 1.69 7.02
C GLY A 256 -3.50 1.39 7.27
N CYS A 257 -2.87 0.60 6.39
CA CYS A 257 -1.47 0.21 6.51
C CYS A 257 -0.52 1.44 6.57
N ALA A 258 -0.85 2.52 5.85
CA ALA A 258 -0.07 3.76 5.85
C ALA A 258 -0.09 4.50 7.20
N GLY A 259 -1.06 4.22 8.08
CA GLY A 259 -1.10 4.75 9.43
C GLY A 259 0.12 4.29 10.27
N CYS A 260 0.61 3.08 10.02
CA CYS A 260 1.76 2.52 10.72
C CYS A 260 3.04 2.51 9.87
N HIS A 261 2.93 2.23 8.58
CA HIS A 261 4.08 1.99 7.70
C HIS A 261 4.32 3.14 6.73
N VAL A 262 5.58 3.50 6.52
CA VAL A 262 6.00 4.30 5.37
C VAL A 262 5.96 3.41 4.13
N THR A 263 5.38 3.92 3.04
CA THR A 263 5.49 3.38 1.69
C THR A 263 5.63 4.53 0.72
N GLY A 264 6.65 4.49 -0.14
CA GLY A 264 6.85 5.62 -1.05
C GLY A 264 7.63 6.72 -0.34
N ASN A 265 6.92 7.82 -0.13
CA ASN A 265 7.35 9.06 0.50
C ASN A 265 6.29 9.54 1.52
N PHE A 266 5.42 8.63 1.98
CA PHE A 266 4.33 8.91 2.90
C PHE A 266 4.07 7.72 3.83
N GLY A 267 3.59 7.99 5.05
CA GLY A 267 3.10 6.99 5.99
C GLY A 267 3.69 7.14 7.38
N GLY A 268 3.33 6.22 8.28
CA GLY A 268 3.75 6.23 9.68
C GLY A 268 5.13 5.61 9.93
N GLU A 269 5.75 5.98 11.05
CA GLU A 269 7.08 5.48 11.48
C GLU A 269 7.00 4.43 12.61
N ILE A 270 5.79 3.94 12.92
CA ILE A 270 5.58 2.92 13.95
C ILE A 270 6.04 1.56 13.43
N GLY A 271 5.68 1.25 12.18
CA GLY A 271 6.10 0.07 11.45
C GLY A 271 7.37 0.31 10.65
N VAL A 272 7.89 -0.77 10.06
CA VAL A 272 9.04 -0.71 9.15
C VAL A 272 8.67 -0.04 7.82
N ASP A 273 9.66 0.53 7.14
CA ASP A 273 9.50 1.03 5.76
C ASP A 273 9.25 -0.15 4.79
N LEU A 274 8.10 -0.12 4.12
CA LEU A 274 7.68 -1.15 3.17
C LEU A 274 8.11 -0.85 1.73
N SER A 275 8.68 0.32 1.46
CA SER A 275 8.98 0.84 0.13
C SER A 275 9.77 -0.10 -0.80
N ARG A 276 10.50 -1.07 -0.23
CA ARG A 276 11.32 -2.06 -0.94
C ARG A 276 11.11 -3.49 -0.43
N VAL A 277 9.97 -3.78 0.22
CA VAL A 277 9.72 -5.09 0.83
C VAL A 277 9.69 -6.23 -0.20
N GLY A 278 9.30 -5.93 -1.45
CA GLY A 278 9.29 -6.89 -2.56
C GLY A 278 10.68 -7.30 -3.06
N GLU A 279 11.75 -6.72 -2.52
CA GLU A 279 13.15 -7.03 -2.86
C GLU A 279 13.87 -7.85 -1.79
N LYS A 280 13.16 -8.29 -0.75
CA LYS A 280 13.76 -9.12 0.31
C LYS A 280 14.26 -10.45 -0.29
N ASP A 281 15.52 -10.78 0.02
CA ASP A 281 16.14 -12.06 -0.32
C ASP A 281 15.44 -13.19 0.44
N PRO A 282 14.73 -14.11 -0.24
CA PRO A 282 14.04 -15.22 0.40
C PRO A 282 14.99 -16.08 1.25
N ASN A 283 16.26 -16.24 0.85
CA ASN A 283 17.22 -17.08 1.56
C ASN A 283 17.62 -16.52 2.95
N ARG A 284 17.21 -15.29 3.27
CA ARG A 284 17.48 -14.63 4.55
C ARG A 284 16.26 -14.51 5.45
N LEU A 285 15.13 -15.08 5.04
CA LEU A 285 13.89 -15.01 5.79
C LEU A 285 13.74 -16.23 6.71
N ASN A 286 13.01 -16.03 7.81
CA ASN A 286 12.72 -17.10 8.75
C ASN A 286 11.51 -17.92 8.26
N TYR A 287 11.73 -19.20 7.98
CA TYR A 287 10.69 -20.18 7.60
C TYR A 287 10.48 -21.27 8.65
N SER A 288 11.13 -21.19 9.82
CA SER A 288 11.11 -22.28 10.82
C SER A 288 9.71 -22.66 11.31
N ALA A 289 8.77 -21.72 11.28
CA ALA A 289 7.36 -21.90 11.67
C ALA A 289 6.38 -21.69 10.51
N ILE A 290 6.86 -21.74 9.25
CA ILE A 290 6.06 -21.51 8.04
C ILE A 290 5.83 -22.83 7.31
N GLU A 291 4.57 -23.13 7.00
CA GLU A 291 4.22 -24.23 6.11
C GLU A 291 4.31 -23.80 4.63
N GLY A 292 4.65 -24.74 3.74
CA GLY A 292 4.68 -24.51 2.29
C GLY A 292 6.08 -24.23 1.74
N ASP A 293 6.14 -23.51 0.62
CA ASP A 293 7.38 -23.19 -0.08
C ASP A 293 8.14 -22.02 0.56
N HIS A 294 9.47 -22.01 0.42
CA HIS A 294 10.35 -20.97 0.94
C HIS A 294 10.43 -19.76 -0.02
N SER A 295 9.28 -19.25 -0.48
CA SER A 295 9.21 -18.05 -1.32
C SER A 295 8.93 -16.80 -0.48
N LEU A 296 9.30 -15.64 -1.02
CA LEU A 296 8.91 -14.34 -0.43
C LEU A 296 7.39 -14.19 -0.37
N SER A 297 6.67 -14.68 -1.38
CA SER A 297 5.21 -14.58 -1.44
C SER A 297 4.53 -15.35 -0.30
N ASN A 298 4.99 -16.56 0.00
CA ASN A 298 4.47 -17.34 1.13
C ASN A 298 4.86 -16.68 2.46
N TRP A 299 6.10 -16.21 2.59
CA TRP A 299 6.55 -15.51 3.80
C TRP A 299 5.70 -14.28 4.11
N VAL A 300 5.43 -13.43 3.12
CA VAL A 300 4.59 -12.24 3.28
C VAL A 300 3.16 -12.61 3.65
N ALA A 301 2.56 -13.60 2.98
CA ALA A 301 1.21 -14.05 3.31
C ALA A 301 1.12 -14.59 4.75
N GLN A 302 2.12 -15.35 5.21
CA GLN A 302 2.18 -15.82 6.59
C GLN A 302 2.44 -14.68 7.59
N HIS A 303 3.22 -13.67 7.21
CA HIS A 303 3.42 -12.49 8.06
C HIS A 303 2.10 -11.77 8.33
N PHE A 304 1.21 -11.65 7.33
CA PHE A 304 -0.12 -11.07 7.54
C PHE A 304 -1.04 -11.93 8.41
N ARG A 305 -0.92 -13.27 8.34
CA ARG A 305 -1.72 -14.19 9.18
C ARG A 305 -1.26 -14.22 10.62
N LEU A 306 0.05 -14.28 10.83
CA LEU A 306 0.67 -14.40 12.15
C LEU A 306 2.03 -13.72 12.15
N PRO A 307 2.10 -12.40 12.43
CA PRO A 307 3.35 -11.66 12.36
C PRO A 307 4.48 -12.24 13.24
N LEU A 308 4.13 -12.79 14.42
CA LEU A 308 5.08 -13.37 15.36
C LEU A 308 5.73 -14.68 14.89
N SER A 309 5.13 -15.43 13.95
CA SER A 309 5.73 -16.68 13.45
C SER A 309 6.84 -16.42 12.42
N THR A 310 6.82 -15.24 11.81
CA THR A 310 7.74 -14.86 10.73
C THR A 310 8.79 -13.85 11.18
N VAL A 311 8.46 -12.99 12.16
CA VAL A 311 9.36 -12.01 12.76
C VAL A 311 9.26 -12.10 14.28
N GLU A 312 10.35 -12.54 14.93
CA GLU A 312 10.44 -12.60 16.39
C GLU A 312 10.30 -11.19 16.99
N GLY A 313 9.43 -11.06 18.00
CA GLY A 313 9.18 -9.76 18.67
C GLY A 313 8.40 -8.74 17.83
N SER A 314 7.79 -9.15 16.71
CA SER A 314 6.97 -8.27 15.87
C SER A 314 5.92 -7.51 16.70
N GLN A 315 5.83 -6.20 16.47
CA GLN A 315 4.80 -5.32 17.05
C GLN A 315 3.60 -5.14 16.11
N MET A 316 3.63 -5.75 14.92
CA MET A 316 2.50 -5.73 14.01
C MET A 316 1.33 -6.51 14.64
N PRO A 317 0.16 -5.88 14.84
CA PRO A 317 -0.98 -6.56 15.43
C PRO A 317 -1.60 -7.55 14.44
N ASP A 318 -2.38 -8.49 14.97
CA ASP A 318 -3.30 -9.27 14.15
C ASP A 318 -4.44 -8.33 13.68
N LEU A 319 -4.51 -8.16 12.36
CA LEU A 319 -5.47 -7.28 11.69
C LEU A 319 -6.78 -8.01 11.31
N ALA A 320 -6.90 -9.32 11.61
CA ALA A 320 -8.06 -10.15 11.28
C ALA A 320 -8.45 -10.10 9.79
N LEU A 321 -7.46 -10.11 8.91
CA LEU A 321 -7.63 -10.01 7.45
C LEU A 321 -8.24 -11.29 6.87
N SER A 322 -9.07 -11.14 5.84
CA SER A 322 -9.53 -12.28 5.04
C SER A 322 -8.41 -12.84 4.14
N ASP A 323 -8.55 -14.08 3.67
CA ASP A 323 -7.57 -14.67 2.74
C ASP A 323 -7.45 -13.87 1.43
N ASP A 324 -8.56 -13.29 0.94
CA ASP A 324 -8.55 -12.42 -0.25
C ASP A 324 -7.77 -11.13 0.00
N GLN A 325 -7.96 -10.50 1.17
CA GLN A 325 -7.18 -9.34 1.58
C GLN A 325 -5.69 -9.68 1.72
N ILE A 326 -5.37 -10.84 2.29
CA ILE A 326 -3.98 -11.31 2.42
C ILE A 326 -3.36 -11.52 1.04
N ASP A 327 -4.07 -12.11 0.08
CA ASP A 327 -3.55 -12.32 -1.28
C ASP A 327 -3.34 -10.99 -2.02
N LEU A 328 -4.29 -10.05 -1.90
CA LEU A 328 -4.16 -8.69 -2.45
C LEU A 328 -3.00 -7.91 -1.80
N LEU A 329 -2.89 -7.91 -0.47
CA LEU A 329 -1.79 -7.25 0.21
C LEU A 329 -0.45 -7.91 -0.10
N THR A 330 -0.40 -9.24 -0.22
CA THR A 330 0.80 -9.96 -0.68
C THR A 330 1.18 -9.52 -2.10
N PHE A 331 0.21 -9.44 -3.01
CA PHE A 331 0.43 -8.90 -4.35
C PHE A 331 1.03 -7.48 -4.28
N TYR A 332 0.47 -6.60 -3.45
CA TYR A 332 0.98 -5.23 -3.32
C TYR A 332 2.40 -5.20 -2.73
N MET A 333 2.69 -5.97 -1.69
CA MET A 333 4.04 -6.06 -1.11
C MET A 333 5.07 -6.55 -2.14
N LEU A 334 4.72 -7.54 -2.95
CA LEU A 334 5.57 -8.02 -4.05
C LEU A 334 5.73 -6.97 -5.17
N SER A 335 4.82 -5.99 -5.25
CA SER A 335 4.92 -4.88 -6.20
C SER A 335 5.85 -3.76 -5.75
N LEU A 336 6.14 -3.68 -4.44
CA LEU A 336 7.05 -2.71 -3.83
C LEU A 336 8.51 -3.11 -4.06
N ARG A 337 8.87 -3.18 -5.34
CA ARG A 337 10.22 -3.36 -5.86
C ARG A 337 10.63 -2.01 -6.44
N ARG A 338 11.83 -1.54 -6.15
CA ARG A 338 12.38 -0.31 -6.73
C ARG A 338 13.63 -0.67 -7.49
N ARG A 339 13.46 -0.83 -8.81
CA ARG A 339 14.60 -0.88 -9.72
C ARG A 339 15.02 0.54 -10.06
N SER A 340 16.32 0.82 -9.94
CA SER A 340 16.87 2.04 -10.54
C SER A 340 16.83 1.87 -12.05
N VAL A 341 16.01 2.69 -12.70
CA VAL A 341 15.95 2.79 -14.17
C VAL A 341 16.38 4.21 -14.56
N PRO A 342 17.05 4.39 -15.72
CA PRO A 342 17.40 5.72 -16.19
C PRO A 342 16.16 6.61 -16.36
N ASP A 343 16.33 7.92 -16.22
CA ASP A 343 15.22 8.90 -16.29
C ASP A 343 14.35 8.76 -17.55
N ILE A 344 14.92 8.36 -18.68
CA ILE A 344 14.20 8.16 -19.95
C ILE A 344 13.18 7.00 -19.89
N TRP A 345 13.35 6.07 -18.95
CA TRP A 345 12.46 4.94 -18.71
C TRP A 345 11.54 5.15 -17.50
N LEU A 346 11.65 6.28 -16.80
CA LEU A 346 10.74 6.57 -15.69
C LEU A 346 9.36 6.94 -16.22
N PRO A 347 8.30 6.20 -15.83
CA PRO A 347 6.97 6.53 -16.29
C PRO A 347 6.42 7.76 -15.57
N LYS A 348 5.46 8.45 -16.21
CA LYS A 348 4.95 9.76 -15.77
C LYS A 348 4.40 9.73 -14.34
N ASP A 349 3.69 8.67 -13.99
CA ASP A 349 3.13 8.43 -12.67
C ASP A 349 4.23 8.35 -11.59
N ARG A 350 5.33 7.63 -11.86
CA ARG A 350 6.48 7.59 -10.95
C ARG A 350 7.13 8.95 -10.80
N VAL A 351 7.30 9.68 -11.90
CA VAL A 351 7.83 11.06 -11.88
C VAL A 351 6.92 11.97 -11.04
N ARG A 352 5.59 11.89 -11.20
CA ARG A 352 4.61 12.63 -10.41
C ARG A 352 4.73 12.35 -8.90
N SER A 353 4.85 11.08 -8.52
CA SER A 353 5.06 10.72 -7.11
C SER A 353 6.42 11.24 -6.58
N MET A 354 7.52 10.90 -7.26
CA MET A 354 8.87 11.16 -6.75
C MET A 354 9.29 12.63 -6.81
N ARG A 355 8.86 13.39 -7.84
CA ARG A 355 9.33 14.76 -8.08
C ARG A 355 8.31 15.82 -7.71
N PHE A 356 7.02 15.47 -7.67
CA PHE A 356 5.93 16.42 -7.41
C PHE A 356 5.11 16.06 -6.16
N GLY A 357 5.48 15.00 -5.44
CA GLY A 357 4.82 14.64 -4.18
C GLY A 357 3.38 14.18 -4.32
N VAL A 358 2.95 13.77 -5.52
CA VAL A 358 1.60 13.24 -5.72
C VAL A 358 1.46 11.94 -4.95
N ARG A 359 0.48 11.89 -4.05
CA ARG A 359 0.25 10.72 -3.18
C ARG A 359 -0.32 9.53 -3.94
N GLU A 360 -0.01 8.35 -3.42
CA GLU A 360 -0.51 7.07 -3.97
C GLU A 360 -1.97 6.79 -3.61
N PHE A 361 -2.55 7.54 -2.67
CA PHE A 361 -3.95 7.43 -2.28
C PHE A 361 -4.70 8.75 -2.54
N SER A 362 -6.01 8.65 -2.76
CA SER A 362 -6.89 9.78 -3.06
C SER A 362 -6.95 10.78 -1.89
N SER A 363 -7.04 12.06 -2.22
CA SER A 363 -7.19 13.16 -1.26
C SER A 363 -8.60 13.33 -0.70
N ASP A 364 -9.55 12.45 -1.06
CA ASP A 364 -10.88 12.49 -0.45
C ASP A 364 -10.81 12.12 1.04
N PRO A 365 -11.62 12.78 1.91
CA PRO A 365 -11.45 12.66 3.36
C PRO A 365 -11.76 11.26 3.88
N GLU A 366 -12.64 10.50 3.23
CA GLU A 366 -12.90 9.10 3.61
C GLU A 366 -11.69 8.22 3.31
N THR A 367 -11.07 8.34 2.14
CA THR A 367 -9.84 7.61 1.82
C THR A 367 -8.69 8.02 2.74
N ILE A 368 -8.49 9.31 3.02
CA ILE A 368 -7.48 9.77 3.98
C ILE A 368 -7.74 9.12 5.36
N TYR A 369 -8.99 9.16 5.83
CA TYR A 369 -9.37 8.57 7.11
C TYR A 369 -9.06 7.07 7.15
N LYS A 370 -9.46 6.31 6.12
CA LYS A 370 -9.20 4.87 6.06
C LYS A 370 -7.72 4.54 5.91
N ALA A 371 -6.97 5.30 5.11
CA ALA A 371 -5.56 5.04 4.86
C ALA A 371 -4.67 5.30 6.09
N VAL A 372 -5.06 6.25 6.93
CA VAL A 372 -4.17 6.81 7.96
C VAL A 372 -4.73 6.65 9.38
N CYS A 373 -6.03 6.91 9.56
CA CYS A 373 -6.63 7.08 10.87
C CYS A 373 -7.30 5.80 11.39
N SER A 374 -7.96 5.04 10.52
CA SER A 374 -8.81 3.90 10.90
C SER A 374 -8.05 2.78 11.61
N ALA A 375 -6.77 2.55 11.27
CA ALA A 375 -5.93 1.53 11.88
C ALA A 375 -5.63 1.79 13.36
N CYS A 376 -5.82 3.04 13.82
CA CYS A 376 -5.69 3.44 15.21
C CYS A 376 -7.04 3.85 15.82
N HIS A 377 -7.92 4.52 15.10
CA HIS A 377 -9.18 5.03 15.66
C HIS A 377 -10.40 4.14 15.37
N GLY A 378 -10.19 3.01 14.71
CA GLY A 378 -11.23 2.12 14.22
C GLY A 378 -11.91 2.64 12.95
N ALA A 379 -12.61 1.76 12.23
CA ALA A 379 -13.27 2.09 10.96
C ALA A 379 -14.28 3.26 11.07
N ASN A 380 -14.95 3.41 12.22
CA ASN A 380 -15.94 4.47 12.48
C ASN A 380 -15.50 5.48 13.55
N GLY A 381 -14.21 5.51 13.91
CA GLY A 381 -13.68 6.45 14.91
C GLY A 381 -14.03 6.10 16.36
N GLY A 382 -14.58 4.91 16.60
CA GLY A 382 -14.99 4.44 17.94
C GLY A 382 -13.84 4.19 18.92
N GLY A 383 -12.59 4.23 18.45
CA GLY A 383 -11.42 3.83 19.22
C GLY A 383 -11.16 2.33 19.13
N MET A 384 -9.95 1.92 19.49
CA MET A 384 -9.55 0.51 19.50
C MET A 384 -8.37 0.26 20.44
N ARG A 385 -8.08 -1.03 20.67
CA ARG A 385 -6.96 -1.46 21.50
C ARG A 385 -6.30 -2.69 20.89
N TYR A 386 -4.99 -2.62 20.70
CA TYR A 386 -4.17 -3.79 20.41
C TYR A 386 -3.53 -4.30 21.70
N PRO A 387 -3.42 -5.63 21.89
CA PRO A 387 -2.65 -6.19 22.99
C PRO A 387 -1.22 -5.64 23.01
N GLY A 388 -0.74 -5.18 24.17
CA GLY A 388 0.60 -4.64 24.34
C GLY A 388 0.81 -3.20 23.87
N LEU A 389 -0.20 -2.55 23.26
CA LEU A 389 -0.14 -1.14 22.87
C LEU A 389 -1.09 -0.29 23.72
N ALA A 390 -0.75 1.00 23.85
CA ALA A 390 -1.62 1.97 24.50
C ALA A 390 -2.97 2.08 23.77
N PRO A 391 -4.09 2.27 24.48
CA PRO A 391 -5.40 2.37 23.86
C PRO A 391 -5.50 3.62 22.98
N TYR A 392 -6.18 3.47 21.85
CA TYR A 392 -6.48 4.55 20.93
C TYR A 392 -7.91 5.03 21.17
N PRO A 393 -8.11 6.30 21.55
CA PRO A 393 -9.39 6.77 22.00
C PRO A 393 -10.39 6.87 20.85
N SER A 394 -11.67 6.87 21.21
CA SER A 394 -12.72 7.33 20.31
C SER A 394 -12.47 8.78 19.91
N ILE A 395 -12.68 9.09 18.63
CA ILE A 395 -12.66 10.43 18.05
C ILE A 395 -14.02 10.82 17.46
N THR A 396 -15.03 9.97 17.59
CA THR A 396 -16.40 10.21 17.13
C THR A 396 -17.42 10.15 18.26
N SER A 397 -16.97 9.95 19.51
CA SER A 397 -17.84 9.99 20.68
C SER A 397 -18.37 11.41 20.93
N ARG A 398 -19.61 11.47 21.40
CA ARG A 398 -20.32 12.73 21.64
C ARG A 398 -19.58 13.61 22.65
N GLU A 399 -19.15 13.02 23.77
CA GLU A 399 -18.43 13.75 24.83
C GLU A 399 -17.09 14.31 24.37
N PHE A 400 -16.47 13.71 23.34
CA PHE A 400 -15.28 14.31 22.72
C PHE A 400 -15.65 15.45 21.79
N LEU A 401 -16.56 15.20 20.85
CA LEU A 401 -16.88 16.13 19.78
C LEU A 401 -17.51 17.42 20.32
N GLU A 402 -18.32 17.35 21.36
CA GLU A 402 -18.88 18.54 22.01
C GLU A 402 -17.80 19.44 22.63
N LEU A 403 -16.64 18.89 23.02
CA LEU A 403 -15.57 19.63 23.72
C LEU A 403 -14.39 20.02 22.82
N ALA A 404 -14.14 19.25 21.78
CA ALA A 404 -13.04 19.48 20.86
C ALA A 404 -13.51 20.46 19.78
N SER A 405 -12.88 21.63 19.68
CA SER A 405 -13.14 22.52 18.54
C SER A 405 -12.50 21.97 17.26
N ASP A 406 -12.94 22.46 16.09
CA ASP A 406 -12.35 22.05 14.82
C ASP A 406 -10.87 22.44 14.74
N GLU A 407 -10.49 23.58 15.31
CA GLU A 407 -9.09 24.00 15.43
C GLU A 407 -8.28 23.05 16.31
N PHE A 408 -8.88 22.51 17.38
CA PHE A 408 -8.22 21.52 18.23
C PHE A 408 -7.96 20.21 17.48
N ILE A 409 -8.97 19.73 16.74
CA ILE A 409 -8.85 18.50 15.94
C ILE A 409 -7.82 18.71 14.82
N ALA A 410 -7.93 19.81 14.08
CA ALA A 410 -7.00 20.18 13.01
C ALA A 410 -5.56 20.30 13.53
N ALA A 411 -5.35 21.03 14.63
CA ALA A 411 -4.03 21.16 15.23
C ALA A 411 -3.45 19.80 15.69
N THR A 412 -4.30 18.91 16.22
CA THR A 412 -3.88 17.55 16.61
C THR A 412 -3.48 16.72 15.40
N ILE A 413 -4.18 16.84 14.27
CA ILE A 413 -3.84 16.13 13.02
C ILE A 413 -2.54 16.70 12.44
N THR A 414 -2.43 18.03 12.34
CA THR A 414 -1.28 18.70 11.73
C THR A 414 0.00 18.47 12.51
N LYS A 415 -0.02 18.69 13.84
CA LYS A 415 1.18 18.70 14.71
C LYS A 415 1.37 17.41 15.49
N GLY A 416 0.40 16.50 15.44
CA GLY A 416 0.44 15.25 16.19
C GLY A 416 0.46 15.48 17.70
N ARG A 417 0.90 14.46 18.43
CA ARG A 417 1.15 14.52 19.88
C ARG A 417 2.53 13.92 20.16
N PRO A 418 3.59 14.75 20.30
CA PRO A 418 4.94 14.25 20.55
C PRO A 418 5.03 13.22 21.69
N GLY A 419 5.75 12.12 21.47
CA GLY A 419 5.82 11.01 22.43
C GLY A 419 4.59 10.09 22.46
N ARG A 420 3.70 10.18 21.46
CA ARG A 420 2.56 9.26 21.26
C ARG A 420 2.57 8.75 19.82
N ALA A 421 1.79 7.70 19.57
CA ALA A 421 1.55 7.15 18.24
C ALA A 421 0.79 8.10 17.30
N MET A 422 0.21 9.20 17.81
CA MET A 422 -0.45 10.21 16.98
C MET A 422 0.59 11.12 16.32
N LEU A 423 0.91 10.85 15.06
CA LEU A 423 1.94 11.54 14.29
C LEU A 423 1.47 12.92 13.79
N ALA A 424 2.44 13.77 13.42
CA ALA A 424 2.21 15.11 12.89
C ALA A 424 1.92 15.11 11.39
N TRP A 425 0.75 14.62 10.98
CA TRP A 425 0.42 14.32 9.58
C TRP A 425 0.53 15.50 8.61
N GLY A 426 0.44 16.74 9.08
CA GLY A 426 0.60 17.93 8.24
C GLY A 426 2.05 18.38 8.04
N GLU A 427 2.97 18.00 8.94
CA GLU A 427 4.40 18.36 8.87
C GLU A 427 5.26 17.26 8.24
N ARG A 428 4.66 16.11 7.88
CA ARG A 428 5.37 15.00 7.23
C ARG A 428 5.72 15.34 5.79
N GLU A 429 6.70 14.62 5.26
CA GLU A 429 6.96 14.58 3.82
C GLU A 429 5.68 14.16 3.09
N ASN A 430 5.25 14.96 2.11
CA ASN A 430 3.96 14.80 1.40
C ASN A 430 2.76 14.67 2.35
N GLY A 431 2.84 15.32 3.51
CA GLY A 431 1.82 15.36 4.54
C GLY A 431 0.49 15.97 4.08
N LEU A 432 -0.51 15.86 4.95
CA LEU A 432 -1.85 16.37 4.68
C LEU A 432 -1.84 17.90 4.60
N THR A 433 -2.44 18.43 3.54
CA THR A 433 -2.61 19.87 3.34
C THR A 433 -3.66 20.43 4.30
N ALA A 434 -3.67 21.76 4.48
CA ALA A 434 -4.67 22.41 5.34
C ALA A 434 -6.12 22.17 4.87
N GLU A 435 -6.33 22.11 3.54
CA GLU A 435 -7.64 21.79 2.94
C GLU A 435 -8.07 20.37 3.27
N GLU A 436 -7.16 19.40 3.13
CA GLU A 436 -7.42 18.00 3.48
C GLU A 436 -7.68 17.80 4.97
N VAL A 437 -6.93 18.51 5.83
CA VAL A 437 -7.17 18.48 7.27
C VAL A 437 -8.56 19.04 7.59
N GLY A 438 -8.97 20.14 6.95
CA GLY A 438 -10.31 20.70 7.11
C GLY A 438 -11.41 19.72 6.65
N ALA A 439 -11.25 19.11 5.48
CA ALA A 439 -12.18 18.10 4.97
C ALA A 439 -12.24 16.86 5.88
N LEU A 440 -11.10 16.44 6.42
CA LEU A 440 -11.01 15.32 7.35
C LEU A 440 -11.69 15.62 8.68
N VAL A 441 -11.57 16.85 9.21
CA VAL A 441 -12.31 17.29 10.41
C VAL A 441 -13.81 17.21 10.17
N ALA A 442 -14.30 17.74 9.05
CA ALA A 442 -15.72 17.65 8.69
C ALA A 442 -16.18 16.18 8.56
N TYR A 443 -15.34 15.31 8.00
CA TYR A 443 -15.63 13.89 7.90
C TYR A 443 -15.68 13.19 9.26
N ILE A 444 -14.77 13.51 10.19
CA ILE A 444 -14.81 13.00 11.57
C ILE A 444 -16.10 13.44 12.28
N ARG A 445 -16.55 14.68 12.08
CA ARG A 445 -17.86 15.16 12.59
C ARG A 445 -19.01 14.34 12.03
N ALA A 446 -19.03 14.09 10.72
CA ALA A 446 -20.05 13.30 10.07
C ALA A 446 -20.09 11.86 10.61
N LEU A 447 -18.93 11.22 10.81
CA LEU A 447 -18.83 9.90 11.44
C LEU A 447 -19.39 9.88 12.87
N GLY A 448 -19.24 10.99 13.60
CA GLY A 448 -19.82 11.19 14.93
C GLY A 448 -21.29 11.61 14.94
N ASN A 449 -22.06 11.33 13.89
CA ASN A 449 -23.47 11.73 13.72
C ASN A 449 -23.69 13.25 13.69
N GLY A 450 -22.70 14.02 13.23
CA GLY A 450 -22.81 15.48 13.10
C GLY A 450 -22.82 16.22 14.43
N VAL A 451 -22.16 15.68 15.47
CA VAL A 451 -22.04 16.37 16.76
C VAL A 451 -21.14 17.59 16.63
N ASP A 452 -21.75 18.76 16.82
CA ASP A 452 -21.07 20.05 16.82
C ASP A 452 -20.29 20.32 18.11
N PHE A 453 -19.24 21.12 17.99
CA PHE A 453 -18.54 21.69 19.14
C PHE A 453 -19.45 22.66 19.89
N ILE A 454 -19.44 22.60 21.23
CA ILE A 454 -20.16 23.52 22.11
C ILE A 454 -19.14 24.55 22.65
N PRO A 455 -19.20 25.81 22.20
CA PRO A 455 -18.28 26.84 22.68
C PRO A 455 -18.42 27.07 24.18
N ASP A 456 -17.29 27.18 24.87
CA ASP A 456 -17.26 27.62 26.25
C ASP A 456 -17.09 29.14 26.31
N ALA A 457 -17.95 29.81 27.09
CA ALA A 457 -17.87 31.24 27.35
C ALA A 457 -16.70 31.63 28.29
N ARG A 458 -16.13 30.66 29.03
CA ARG A 458 -14.99 30.88 29.91
C ARG A 458 -13.70 31.11 29.09
N PRO A 459 -12.73 31.86 29.64
CA PRO A 459 -11.39 31.94 29.05
C PRO A 459 -10.78 30.55 28.85
N ARG A 460 -9.91 30.38 27.84
CA ARG A 460 -9.23 29.10 27.55
C ARG A 460 -8.57 28.47 28.79
N HIS A 461 -7.99 29.31 29.64
CA HIS A 461 -7.40 28.95 30.93
C HIS A 461 -8.11 29.73 32.03
N TRP A 462 -8.96 29.06 32.80
CA TRP A 462 -9.80 29.66 33.83
C TRP A 462 -9.58 29.04 35.22
N ALA A 463 -9.01 27.83 35.31
CA ALA A 463 -8.81 27.12 36.57
C ALA A 463 -7.69 27.77 37.40
N ALA A 464 -8.02 28.24 38.60
CA ALA A 464 -7.08 29.02 39.43
C ALA A 464 -7.02 28.55 40.89
N ARG A 465 -7.24 27.26 41.16
CA ARG A 465 -7.22 26.69 42.53
C ARG A 465 -5.82 26.31 42.99
N ASP A 466 -5.69 25.99 44.29
CA ASP A 466 -4.43 25.51 44.86
C ASP A 466 -3.98 24.19 44.20
N PRO A 467 -2.79 24.15 43.53
CA PRO A 467 -2.29 22.96 42.87
C PRO A 467 -1.88 21.84 43.84
N ARG A 468 -1.63 22.12 45.13
CA ARG A 468 -1.21 21.10 46.11
C ARG A 468 -2.29 20.05 46.38
N ASN A 469 -3.54 20.48 46.41
CA ASN A 469 -4.68 19.57 46.50
C ASN A 469 -4.78 18.72 45.23
N GLY A 470 -4.61 19.36 44.06
CA GLY A 470 -4.58 18.68 42.76
C GLY A 470 -3.47 17.62 42.68
N GLU A 471 -2.26 17.94 43.13
CA GLU A 471 -1.13 16.99 43.18
C GLU A 471 -1.46 15.76 44.02
N THR A 472 -2.08 15.96 45.19
CA THR A 472 -2.46 14.87 46.09
C THR A 472 -3.48 13.94 45.42
N ILE A 473 -4.51 14.51 44.81
CA ILE A 473 -5.54 13.75 44.09
C ILE A 473 -4.91 13.03 42.88
N TYR A 474 -4.02 13.70 42.16
CA TYR A 474 -3.35 13.16 40.98
C TYR A 474 -2.52 11.92 41.33
N ARG A 475 -1.72 11.98 42.40
CA ARG A 475 -0.91 10.85 42.87
C ARG A 475 -1.78 9.66 43.27
N ALA A 476 -2.93 9.91 43.88
CA ALA A 476 -3.84 8.84 44.32
C ALA A 476 -4.63 8.19 43.17
N ASN A 477 -4.99 8.96 42.13
CA ASN A 477 -5.99 8.52 41.15
C ASN A 477 -5.49 8.44 39.70
N CYS A 478 -4.44 9.18 39.34
CA CYS A 478 -4.05 9.41 37.95
C CYS A 478 -2.66 8.86 37.64
N ALA A 479 -1.73 8.96 38.60
CA ALA A 479 -0.32 8.66 38.40
C ALA A 479 -0.03 7.21 37.99
N GLY A 480 -0.89 6.26 38.38
CA GLY A 480 -0.75 4.85 38.01
C GLY A 480 -0.80 4.62 36.50
N CYS A 481 -1.58 5.42 35.76
CA CYS A 481 -1.69 5.32 34.31
C CYS A 481 -0.90 6.42 33.58
N HIS A 482 -0.90 7.64 34.12
CA HIS A 482 -0.32 8.82 33.46
C HIS A 482 1.12 9.15 33.89
N GLY A 483 1.73 8.33 34.74
CA GLY A 483 3.07 8.57 35.29
C GLY A 483 3.05 9.51 36.50
N ALA A 484 4.15 9.54 37.26
CA ALA A 484 4.21 10.28 38.52
C ALA A 484 4.08 11.80 38.31
N LEU A 485 4.56 12.30 37.17
CA LEU A 485 4.59 13.71 36.80
C LEU A 485 3.90 13.96 35.44
N GLY A 486 2.98 13.08 35.03
CA GLY A 486 2.26 13.25 33.76
C GLY A 486 3.07 12.90 32.51
N GLU A 487 4.18 12.16 32.64
CA GLU A 487 4.99 11.67 31.51
C GLU A 487 4.28 10.65 30.61
N GLY A 488 3.20 10.04 31.08
CA GLY A 488 2.44 9.02 30.37
C GLY A 488 2.87 7.59 30.69
N GLY A 489 2.32 6.65 29.94
CA GLY A 489 2.49 5.21 30.09
C GLY A 489 1.32 4.52 29.41
N GLU A 490 0.56 3.72 30.16
CA GLU A 490 -0.78 3.26 29.75
C GLU A 490 -1.70 4.44 29.36
N GLY A 491 -1.68 5.50 30.15
CA GLY A 491 -2.38 6.75 29.88
C GLY A 491 -1.55 7.75 29.06
N PRO A 492 -2.19 8.76 28.44
CA PRO A 492 -1.48 9.84 27.74
C PRO A 492 -0.57 10.66 28.63
N ALA A 493 0.54 11.11 28.03
CA ALA A 493 1.44 12.10 28.62
C ALA A 493 0.70 13.43 28.78
N LEU A 494 0.23 13.71 30.00
CA LEU A 494 -0.51 14.92 30.32
C LEU A 494 0.41 16.15 30.32
N LYS A 495 1.72 15.98 30.58
CA LYS A 495 2.68 17.10 30.52
C LYS A 495 3.09 17.49 29.09
N ASN A 496 2.55 16.82 28.05
CA ASN A 496 2.88 17.12 26.66
C ASN A 496 2.54 18.58 26.33
N ALA A 497 3.54 19.34 25.89
CA ALA A 497 3.41 20.78 25.65
C ALA A 497 2.41 21.10 24.53
N ALA A 498 2.41 20.35 23.43
CA ALA A 498 1.47 20.57 22.33
C ALA A 498 0.02 20.32 22.75
N PHE A 499 -0.22 19.26 23.54
CA PHE A 499 -1.54 18.96 24.10
C PHE A 499 -1.98 20.04 25.10
N MET A 500 -1.10 20.46 26.01
CA MET A 500 -1.43 21.48 26.98
C MET A 500 -1.65 22.85 26.32
N ASP A 501 -0.88 23.20 25.30
CA ASP A 501 -1.14 24.41 24.52
C ASP A 501 -2.51 24.35 23.83
N ALA A 502 -2.86 23.20 23.24
CA ALA A 502 -4.09 22.99 22.46
C ALA A 502 -5.38 22.83 23.31
N ALA A 503 -5.31 22.18 24.47
CA ALA A 503 -6.50 21.89 25.29
C ALA A 503 -6.96 23.11 26.09
N THR A 504 -8.28 23.32 26.19
CA THR A 504 -8.90 24.28 27.13
C THR A 504 -9.00 23.66 28.53
N ASP A 505 -9.10 24.47 29.57
CA ASP A 505 -9.34 23.97 30.94
C ASP A 505 -10.67 23.21 31.05
N THR A 506 -11.66 23.61 30.26
CA THR A 506 -12.94 22.91 30.14
C THR A 506 -12.80 21.55 29.52
N PHE A 507 -12.02 21.42 28.45
CA PHE A 507 -11.72 20.13 27.85
C PHE A 507 -11.08 19.20 28.88
N LEU A 508 -10.11 19.69 29.67
CA LEU A 508 -9.46 18.90 30.72
C LEU A 508 -10.44 18.53 31.83
N PHE A 509 -11.22 19.49 32.32
CA PHE A 509 -12.20 19.30 33.38
C PHE A 509 -13.24 18.25 32.99
N GLU A 510 -13.87 18.40 31.82
CA GLU A 510 -14.94 17.51 31.37
C GLU A 510 -14.40 16.12 31.00
N THR A 511 -13.18 16.03 30.45
CA THR A 511 -12.52 14.74 30.23
C THR A 511 -12.29 14.01 31.56
N ILE A 512 -11.87 14.71 32.63
CA ILE A 512 -11.74 14.09 33.96
C ILE A 512 -13.11 13.73 34.51
N ALA A 513 -14.11 14.61 34.36
CA ALA A 513 -15.43 14.40 34.93
C ALA A 513 -16.18 13.21 34.31
N GLN A 514 -16.14 13.10 32.98
CA GLN A 514 -16.94 12.16 32.20
C GLN A 514 -16.15 10.94 31.72
N GLY A 515 -14.82 11.03 31.69
CA GLY A 515 -13.94 9.99 31.19
C GLY A 515 -13.75 10.08 29.69
N ARG A 516 -13.26 8.99 29.08
CA ARG A 516 -12.98 8.94 27.64
C ARG A 516 -13.38 7.62 27.00
N SER A 517 -14.37 7.66 26.10
CA SER A 517 -14.78 6.49 25.31
C SER A 517 -13.64 5.89 24.48
N GLY A 518 -13.66 4.57 24.32
CA GLY A 518 -12.60 3.81 23.67
C GLY A 518 -11.35 3.63 24.55
N THR A 519 -11.40 4.01 25.83
CA THR A 519 -10.28 3.83 26.78
C THR A 519 -10.77 3.29 28.13
N ILE A 520 -9.83 2.95 29.00
CA ILE A 520 -10.13 2.54 30.39
C ILE A 520 -10.38 3.73 31.34
N MET A 521 -10.24 4.98 30.86
CA MET A 521 -10.38 6.17 31.69
C MET A 521 -11.86 6.48 31.92
N GLU A 522 -12.43 5.94 32.98
CA GLU A 522 -13.79 6.24 33.43
C GLU A 522 -13.92 7.66 34.01
N GLY A 523 -15.16 8.16 34.08
CA GLY A 523 -15.46 9.49 34.62
C GLY A 523 -15.28 9.59 36.13
N PHE A 524 -14.66 10.69 36.58
CA PHE A 524 -14.32 10.88 37.97
C PHE A 524 -15.45 11.47 38.84
N LYS A 525 -16.53 11.96 38.24
CA LYS A 525 -17.73 12.45 38.95
C LYS A 525 -18.68 11.36 39.44
N THR A 526 -18.52 10.14 38.94
CA THR A 526 -19.28 8.97 39.38
C THR A 526 -18.41 8.15 40.32
N PRO A 527 -18.93 7.64 41.45
CA PRO A 527 -18.15 6.75 42.31
C PRO A 527 -17.93 5.38 41.63
N SER A 528 -16.82 4.71 41.99
CA SER A 528 -16.54 3.32 41.61
C SER A 528 -16.35 2.47 42.87
N PRO A 529 -16.32 1.13 42.77
CA PRO A 529 -16.05 0.25 43.92
C PRO A 529 -14.74 0.56 44.66
N VAL A 530 -13.78 1.21 43.99
CA VAL A 530 -12.44 1.49 44.52
C VAL A 530 -12.16 2.99 44.73
N ARG A 531 -13.12 3.89 44.44
CA ARG A 531 -12.90 5.35 44.45
C ARG A 531 -14.18 6.14 44.70
N GLN A 532 -14.12 7.15 45.55
CA GLN A 532 -15.21 8.14 45.72
C GLN A 532 -15.29 9.13 44.55
N ALA A 533 -16.48 9.64 44.27
CA ALA A 533 -16.67 10.70 43.27
C ALA A 533 -15.90 11.98 43.66
N LEU A 534 -15.27 12.60 42.67
CA LEU A 534 -14.63 13.91 42.83
C LEU A 534 -15.67 15.03 42.68
N THR A 535 -15.52 16.07 43.49
CA THR A 535 -16.27 17.32 43.38
C THR A 535 -15.71 18.23 42.28
N ASP A 536 -16.50 19.21 41.83
CA ASP A 536 -16.04 20.19 40.83
C ASP A 536 -14.80 20.97 41.31
N SER A 537 -14.74 21.31 42.60
CA SER A 537 -13.58 22.00 43.17
C SER A 537 -12.32 21.13 43.15
N GLU A 538 -12.45 19.81 43.31
CA GLU A 538 -11.32 18.89 43.27
C GLU A 538 -10.80 18.69 41.84
N ILE A 539 -11.70 18.59 40.86
CA ILE A 539 -11.34 18.52 39.45
C ILE A 539 -10.69 19.84 38.99
N GLU A 540 -11.19 20.99 39.44
CA GLU A 540 -10.55 22.28 39.13
C GLU A 540 -9.12 22.37 39.72
N SER A 541 -8.92 21.91 40.97
CA SER A 541 -7.58 21.77 41.56
C SER A 541 -6.66 20.84 40.74
N LEU A 542 -7.19 19.73 40.21
CA LEU A 542 -6.45 18.85 39.30
C LEU A 542 -6.05 19.57 38.02
N VAL A 543 -6.97 20.30 37.38
CA VAL A 543 -6.68 21.07 36.15
C VAL A 543 -5.56 22.09 36.42
N THR A 544 -5.63 22.85 37.53
CA THR A 544 -4.56 23.79 37.88
C THR A 544 -3.21 23.07 38.10
N TYR A 545 -3.21 21.91 38.75
CA TYR A 545 -1.98 21.10 38.89
C TYR A 545 -1.44 20.63 37.52
N LEU A 546 -2.28 20.10 36.62
CA LEU A 546 -1.85 19.67 35.29
C LEU A 546 -1.22 20.81 34.47
N ARG A 547 -1.74 22.04 34.59
CA ARG A 547 -1.14 23.23 33.97
C ARG A 547 0.24 23.58 34.56
N SER A 548 0.47 23.31 35.84
CA SER A 548 1.77 23.54 36.47
C SER A 548 2.86 22.57 35.98
N LEU A 549 2.47 21.37 35.53
CA LEU A 549 3.39 20.35 35.02
C LEU A 549 4.02 20.76 33.68
N SER A 550 3.29 21.46 32.81
CA SER A 550 3.81 21.92 31.52
C SER A 550 4.70 23.17 31.65
N ALA A 551 4.43 24.03 32.64
CA ALA A 551 5.25 25.22 32.92
C ALA A 551 6.66 24.84 33.42
N SER A 552 6.79 23.74 34.15
CA SER A 552 8.05 23.24 34.71
C SER A 552 8.97 22.56 33.68
N GLY A 553 8.48 22.30 32.46
CA GLY A 553 9.22 21.63 31.38
C GLY A 553 10.04 22.56 30.47
N LYS A 554 10.06 23.88 30.71
CA LYS A 554 10.80 24.85 29.88
C LYS A 554 12.31 24.93 30.16
N ASP A 555 12.85 24.14 31.08
CA ASP A 555 14.23 24.32 31.59
C ASP A 555 15.24 23.18 31.33
N PHE A 556 14.93 22.22 30.45
CA PHE A 556 15.91 21.18 30.06
C PHE A 556 15.97 21.02 28.53
N GLY A 557 16.87 21.80 27.91
CA GLY A 557 17.14 21.74 26.48
C GLY A 557 18.09 22.86 26.00
N LYS A 558 19.30 22.89 26.56
CA LYS A 558 20.50 23.36 25.84
C LYS A 558 21.31 22.16 25.44
#